data_AF-A0A3S3LUI6-F1
#
_entry.id   AF-A0A3S3LUI6-F1
#
_cell.length_a   1.000
_cell.length_b   1.000
_cell.length_c   1.000
_cell.angle_alpha   90.00
_cell.angle_beta   90.00
_cell.angle_gamma   90.00
#
_symmetry.space_group_name_H-M   'P 1'
#
loop_
_entity.id
_entity.type
_entity.pdbx_description
1 polymer ?
#
loop_
_entity_poly.entity_id
_entity_poly.type
_entity_poly.pdbx_seq_one_letter_code
_entity_poly.pdbx_strand_id
1 'polypeptide(L)'
;MAMSKRDTYARHSKAVTRTKRWAVLRQVILERDGWKCRCCGDRRRLEIDHIQPVRLRPDLAFEPRNLQALCPRCHTKKTRLEVGHKEKSPARKAWDRAVAELATNPNPAT
;
A
#
# COMPACT_ATOMS: atom_id res chain seq x y z
N MET A 1 5.71 -29.01 -15.23
CA MET A 1 5.40 -29.12 -13.79
C MET A 1 4.33 -28.08 -13.45
N ALA A 2 3.14 -28.49 -13.03
CA ALA A 2 2.08 -27.56 -12.63
C ALA A 2 2.43 -26.96 -11.25
N MET A 3 2.56 -25.63 -11.17
CA MET A 3 2.85 -24.93 -9.92
C MET A 3 1.72 -25.14 -8.90
N SER A 4 2.06 -25.37 -7.63
CA SER A 4 1.07 -25.66 -6.59
C SER A 4 0.26 -24.41 -6.21
N LYS A 5 -0.94 -24.59 -5.62
CA LYS A 5 -1.75 -23.47 -5.07
C LYS A 5 -1.02 -22.64 -3.99
N ARG A 6 0.12 -23.10 -3.46
CA ARG A 6 0.99 -22.33 -2.54
C ARG A 6 1.94 -21.39 -3.29
N ASP A 7 2.30 -21.72 -4.53
CA ASP A 7 3.19 -20.90 -5.36
C ASP A 7 2.49 -19.64 -5.91
N THR A 8 1.17 -19.66 -5.99
CA THR A 8 0.36 -18.55 -6.52
C THR A 8 0.33 -17.33 -5.59
N TYR A 9 0.76 -17.44 -4.33
CA TYR A 9 0.76 -16.35 -3.34
C TYR A 9 2.09 -16.25 -2.56
N ALA A 10 3.22 -16.44 -3.25
CA ALA A 10 4.54 -16.32 -2.64
C ALA A 10 4.77 -14.91 -2.05
N ARG A 11 5.04 -14.84 -0.74
CA ARG A 11 5.36 -13.58 -0.03
C ARG A 11 6.84 -13.25 -0.18
N HIS A 12 7.24 -12.76 -1.36
CA HIS A 12 8.64 -12.46 -1.71
C HIS A 12 9.35 -11.52 -0.73
N SER A 13 8.63 -10.57 -0.11
CA SER A 13 9.19 -9.65 0.88
C SER A 13 9.41 -10.27 2.26
N LYS A 14 8.83 -11.44 2.57
CA LYS A 14 8.86 -12.03 3.92
C LYS A 14 10.28 -12.31 4.43
N ALA A 15 11.19 -12.73 3.55
CA ALA A 15 12.59 -12.95 3.92
C ALA A 15 13.29 -11.65 4.32
N VAL A 16 13.00 -10.57 3.60
CA VAL A 16 13.54 -9.22 3.83
C VAL A 16 13.01 -8.67 5.15
N THR A 17 11.68 -8.68 5.33
CA THR A 17 11.01 -8.00 6.46
C THR A 17 11.23 -8.65 7.82
N ARG A 18 11.75 -9.88 7.86
CA ARG A 18 12.08 -10.61 9.11
C ARG A 18 13.47 -10.30 9.67
N THR A 19 14.30 -9.57 8.92
CA THR A 19 15.69 -9.32 9.31
C THR A 19 15.80 -8.19 10.33
N LYS A 20 16.85 -8.21 11.17
CA LYS A 20 17.17 -7.09 12.07
C LYS A 20 17.45 -5.80 11.29
N ARG A 21 18.09 -5.92 10.13
CA ARG A 21 18.32 -4.81 9.18
C ARG A 21 17.02 -4.11 8.81
N TRP A 22 15.95 -4.88 8.56
CA TRP A 22 14.64 -4.31 8.26
C TRP A 22 14.02 -3.57 9.45
N ALA A 23 14.19 -4.07 10.68
CA ALA A 23 13.67 -3.39 11.88
C ALA A 23 14.29 -2.00 12.06
N VAL A 24 15.60 -1.86 11.83
CA VAL A 24 16.31 -0.57 11.86
C VAL A 24 15.82 0.33 10.72
N LEU A 25 15.81 -0.21 9.50
CA LEU A 25 15.39 0.54 8.32
C LEU A 25 13.95 1.04 8.45
N ARG A 26 13.05 0.24 9.04
CA ARG A 26 11.68 0.64 9.33
C ARG A 26 11.62 1.92 10.15
N GLN A 27 12.42 2.05 11.21
CA GLN A 27 12.44 3.27 12.02
C GLN A 27 12.95 4.47 11.23
N VAL A 28 14.05 4.29 10.48
CA VAL A 28 14.61 5.35 9.61
C VAL A 28 13.57 5.87 8.61
N ILE A 29 12.79 4.98 7.99
CA ILE A 29 11.75 5.39 7.03
C ILE A 29 10.58 6.09 7.74
N LEU A 30 10.16 5.62 8.91
CA LEU A 30 9.09 6.26 9.68
C LEU A 30 9.48 7.68 10.12
N GLU A 31 10.70 7.87 10.60
CA GLU A 31 11.24 9.17 10.97
C GLU A 31 11.34 10.10 9.77
N ARG A 32 11.94 9.63 8.65
CA ARG A 32 12.04 10.38 7.39
C ARG A 32 10.67 10.82 6.87
N ASP A 33 9.68 9.94 6.96
CA ASP A 33 8.31 10.21 6.48
C ASP A 33 7.45 10.95 7.53
N GLY A 34 8.05 11.38 8.65
CA GLY A 34 7.40 12.19 9.68
C GLY A 34 6.24 11.49 10.38
N TRP A 35 6.31 10.15 10.50
CA TRP A 35 5.26 9.30 11.04
C TRP A 35 3.91 9.53 10.36
N LYS A 36 3.92 9.75 9.04
CA LYS A 36 2.72 9.96 8.21
C LYS A 36 2.75 9.05 6.99
N CYS A 37 1.56 8.63 6.56
CA CYS A 37 1.35 7.98 5.29
C CYS A 37 1.75 8.94 4.16
N ARG A 38 2.67 8.52 3.29
CA ARG A 38 3.12 9.31 2.14
C ARG A 38 2.04 9.56 1.08
N CYS A 39 0.96 8.78 1.11
CA CYS A 39 -0.16 8.90 0.16
C CYS A 39 -1.30 9.79 0.67
N CYS A 40 -1.67 9.70 1.96
CA CYS A 40 -2.85 10.41 2.49
C CYS A 40 -2.61 11.21 3.78
N GLY A 41 -1.42 11.16 4.37
CA GLY A 41 -1.09 11.89 5.60
C GLY A 41 -1.60 11.26 6.91
N ASP A 42 -2.37 10.17 6.86
CA ASP A 42 -2.80 9.44 8.06
C ASP A 42 -1.59 8.97 8.88
N ARG A 43 -1.70 8.99 10.21
CA ARG A 43 -0.63 8.62 11.15
C ARG A 43 -0.88 7.26 11.81
N ARG A 44 -2.04 6.65 11.57
CA ARG A 44 -2.45 5.42 12.25
C ARG A 44 -1.92 4.17 11.54
N ARG A 45 -1.38 3.23 12.33
CA ARG A 45 -0.98 1.86 11.93
C ARG A 45 -0.10 1.82 10.67
N LEU A 46 0.97 2.62 10.65
CA LEU A 46 1.85 2.72 9.48
C LEU A 46 2.66 1.43 9.22
N GLU A 47 2.68 1.05 7.96
CA GLU A 47 3.44 -0.06 7.40
C GLU A 47 4.50 0.50 6.44
N ILE A 48 5.63 -0.20 6.31
CA ILE A 48 6.65 0.17 5.32
C ILE A 48 6.45 -0.70 4.10
N ASP A 49 6.19 -0.04 2.98
CA ASP A 49 5.88 -0.64 1.70
C ASP A 49 7.02 -0.40 0.70
N HIS A 50 7.28 -1.38 -0.15
CA HIS A 50 8.27 -1.30 -1.23
C HIS A 50 7.63 -0.65 -2.45
N ILE A 51 8.10 0.53 -2.88
CA ILE A 51 7.58 1.22 -4.08
C ILE A 51 7.65 0.31 -5.31
N GLN A 52 8.80 -0.31 -5.56
CA GLN A 52 8.97 -1.41 -6.50
C GLN A 52 8.96 -2.74 -5.74
N PRO A 53 8.02 -3.67 -6.02
CA PRO A 53 7.89 -4.93 -5.30
C PRO A 53 9.17 -5.77 -5.34
N VAL A 54 9.49 -6.43 -4.22
CA VAL A 54 10.67 -7.33 -4.09
C VAL A 54 10.69 -8.44 -5.15
N ARG A 55 9.52 -8.91 -5.61
CA ARG A 55 9.42 -9.91 -6.70
C ARG A 55 10.06 -9.43 -8.01
N LEU A 56 9.96 -8.13 -8.30
CA LEU A 56 10.46 -7.52 -9.53
C LEU A 56 11.86 -6.94 -9.35
N ARG A 57 12.14 -6.38 -8.17
CA ARG A 57 13.39 -5.67 -7.85
C ARG A 57 13.95 -6.11 -6.49
N PRO A 58 14.47 -7.34 -6.38
CA PRO A 58 15.06 -7.83 -5.14
C PRO A 58 16.32 -7.04 -4.73
N ASP A 59 17.03 -6.47 -5.70
CA ASP A 59 18.19 -5.59 -5.51
C ASP A 59 17.84 -4.31 -4.74
N LEU A 60 16.61 -3.81 -4.85
CA LEU A 60 16.12 -2.61 -4.16
C LEU A 60 15.43 -2.90 -2.82
N ALA A 61 15.49 -4.14 -2.32
CA ALA A 61 14.71 -4.56 -1.15
C ALA A 61 15.04 -3.80 0.15
N PHE A 62 16.27 -3.28 0.26
CA PHE A 62 16.75 -2.51 1.42
C PHE A 62 17.14 -1.07 1.08
N GLU A 63 16.84 -0.61 -0.15
CA GLU A 63 17.16 0.75 -0.59
C GLU A 63 16.14 1.73 0.02
N PRO A 64 16.55 2.67 0.88
CA PRO A 64 15.62 3.62 1.50
C PRO A 64 14.74 4.38 0.50
N ARG A 65 15.28 4.70 -0.69
CA ARG A 65 14.53 5.39 -1.76
C ARG A 65 13.41 4.53 -2.36
N ASN A 66 13.48 3.21 -2.23
CA ASN A 66 12.45 2.28 -2.67
C ASN A 66 11.42 1.96 -1.56
N LEU A 67 11.50 2.62 -0.40
CA LEU A 67 10.61 2.38 0.73
C LEU A 67 9.78 3.61 1.06
N GLN A 68 8.55 3.38 1.51
CA GLN A 68 7.64 4.45 1.93
C GLN A 68 6.74 4.00 3.08
N ALA A 69 6.44 4.92 3.99
CA ALA A 69 5.42 4.70 5.02
C ALA A 69 4.00 4.86 4.43
N LEU A 70 3.17 3.83 4.56
CA LEU A 70 1.77 3.84 4.13
C LEU A 70 0.84 3.40 5.28
N CYS A 71 -0.38 3.93 5.29
CA CYS A 71 -1.45 3.37 6.11
C CYS A 71 -2.02 2.10 5.43
N PRO A 72 -2.72 1.22 6.17
CA PRO A 72 -3.22 -0.04 5.63
C PRO A 72 -4.16 0.13 4.43
N ARG A 73 -4.93 1.22 4.39
CA ARG A 73 -5.84 1.55 3.27
C ARG A 73 -5.07 1.84 1.99
N CYS A 74 -4.05 2.68 2.08
CA CYS A 74 -3.22 3.06 0.93
C CYS A 74 -2.36 1.89 0.45
N HIS A 75 -1.79 1.12 1.40
CA HIS A 75 -1.04 -0.09 1.08
C HIS A 75 -1.91 -1.10 0.34
N THR A 76 -3.11 -1.41 0.86
CA THR A 76 -4.07 -2.31 0.19
C THR A 76 -4.45 -1.82 -1.22
N LYS A 77 -4.67 -0.50 -1.40
CA LYS A 77 -4.99 0.09 -2.71
C LYS A 77 -3.85 -0.15 -3.70
N LYS A 78 -2.60 0.04 -3.27
CA LYS A 78 -1.40 -0.21 -4.10
C LYS A 78 -1.28 -1.69 -4.45
N THR A 79 -1.33 -2.59 -3.47
CA THR A 79 -1.24 -4.04 -3.69
C THR A 79 -2.28 -4.54 -4.69
N ARG A 80 -3.52 -4.04 -4.63
CA ARG A 80 -4.56 -4.40 -5.61
C ARG A 80 -4.15 -4.09 -7.04
N LEU A 81 -3.56 -2.92 -7.28
CA LEU A 81 -3.09 -2.53 -8.61
C LEU A 81 -1.89 -3.40 -9.05
N GLU A 82 -0.96 -3.70 -8.14
CA GLU A 82 0.22 -4.54 -8.41
C GLU A 82 -0.13 -5.98 -8.79
N VAL A 83 -1.19 -6.55 -8.20
CA VAL A 83 -1.66 -7.90 -8.55
C VAL A 83 -2.57 -7.92 -9.80
N GLY A 84 -2.67 -6.79 -10.50
CA GLY A 84 -3.37 -6.70 -11.79
C GLY A 84 -4.86 -6.35 -11.70
N HIS A 85 -5.38 -5.94 -10.54
CA HIS A 85 -6.73 -5.37 -10.52
C HIS A 85 -6.73 -4.01 -11.22
N LYS A 86 -7.73 -3.82 -12.09
CA LYS A 86 -7.93 -2.54 -12.77
C LYS A 86 -8.30 -1.44 -11.77
N GLU A 87 -7.89 -0.22 -12.09
CA GLU A 87 -8.40 0.94 -11.37
C GLU A 87 -9.92 1.04 -11.55
N LYS A 88 -10.61 1.59 -10.54
CA LYS A 88 -12.04 1.91 -10.67
C LYS A 88 -12.26 2.80 -11.89
N SER A 89 -13.28 2.47 -12.70
CA SER A 89 -13.67 3.29 -13.85
C SER A 89 -14.04 4.71 -13.42
N PRO A 90 -13.94 5.71 -14.33
CA PRO A 90 -14.37 7.07 -14.05
C PRO A 90 -15.82 7.13 -13.55
N ALA A 91 -16.72 6.36 -14.16
CA ALA A 91 -18.11 6.25 -13.73
C ALA A 91 -18.24 5.75 -12.29
N ARG A 92 -17.45 4.75 -11.88
CA ARG A 92 -17.48 4.25 -10.50
C ARG A 92 -16.90 5.25 -9.51
N LYS A 93 -15.85 5.98 -9.89
CA LYS A 93 -15.29 7.08 -9.08
C LYS A 93 -16.31 8.21 -8.89
N ALA A 94 -17.08 8.55 -9.94
CA ALA A 94 -18.15 9.55 -9.88
C ALA A 94 -19.28 9.09 -8.96
N TRP A 95 -19.71 7.83 -9.06
CA TRP A 95 -20.70 7.26 -8.14
C TRP A 95 -20.23 7.31 -6.68
N ASP A 96 -19.01 6.85 -6.40
CA ASP A 96 -18.46 6.87 -5.04
C ASP A 96 -18.43 8.31 -4.46
N ARG A 97 -18.15 9.33 -5.30
CA ARG A 97 -18.20 10.74 -4.90
C ARG A 97 -19.63 11.21 -4.60
N ALA A 98 -20.58 10.92 -5.49
CA ALA A 98 -21.98 11.30 -5.32
C ALA A 98 -22.58 10.68 -4.05
N VAL A 99 -22.27 9.41 -3.76
CA VAL A 99 -22.70 8.75 -2.52
C VAL A 99 -22.08 9.41 -1.28
N ALA A 100 -20.80 9.78 -1.34
CA ALA A 100 -20.14 10.45 -0.22
C ALA A 100 -20.74 11.84 0.05
N GLU A 101 -21.03 12.60 -0.99
CA GLU A 101 -21.70 13.91 -0.92
C GLU A 101 -23.11 13.79 -0.32
N LEU A 102 -23.90 12.82 -0.81
CA LEU A 102 -25.23 12.51 -0.27
C LEU A 102 -25.18 12.19 1.23
N ALA A 103 -24.20 11.41 1.67
CA ALA A 103 -24.04 11.02 3.07
C ALA A 103 -23.66 12.20 3.99
N THR A 104 -23.10 13.27 3.44
CA THR A 104 -22.73 14.49 4.19
C THR A 104 -23.79 15.58 4.16
N ASN A 105 -24.80 15.45 3.29
CA ASN A 105 -25.84 16.46 3.14
C ASN A 105 -27.04 16.13 4.04
N PRO A 106 -27.36 16.95 5.08
CA PRO A 106 -28.43 16.64 6.02
C PRO A 106 -29.84 16.71 5.43
N ASN A 107 -30.02 17.28 4.23
CA ASN A 107 -31.28 17.22 3.51
C ASN A 107 -31.06 17.10 1.99
N PRO A 108 -30.97 15.88 1.45
CA PRO A 108 -30.67 15.67 0.03
C PRO A 108 -31.88 15.86 -0.90
N ALA A 109 -33.07 16.12 -0.35
CA ALA A 109 -34.34 16.11 -1.10
C ALA A 109 -35.09 17.45 -1.12
N THR A 110 -34.51 18.51 -0.56
CA THR A 110 -34.99 19.91 -0.65
C THR A 110 -33.96 20.77 -1.35
#